data_AF-A0A3C1R8Z9-F1
#
_entry.id   AF-A0A3C1R8Z9-F1
#
_cell.length_a   1.000
_cell.length_b   1.000
_cell.length_c   1.000
_cell.angle_alpha   90.00
_cell.angle_beta   90.00
_cell.angle_gamma   90.00
#
_symmetry.space_group_name_H-M   'P 1'
#
loop_
_entity.id
_entity.type
_entity.pdbx_description
1 polymer ?
#
loop_
_entity_poly.entity_id
_entity_poly.type
_entity_poly.pdbx_seq_one_letter_code
_entity_poly.pdbx_strand_id
1 'polypeptide(L)'
;MIKLSDYLDYLNNEIIQARKKADENAVMIAKEYAKHEYLKFFKVPRYSLPSVKMDIPIKITDIDADSKYNFKYSEDQLVEDVNKKIRLVNKEKNLNMTEISKKQLQTKEFTSLFKALETGDQKFGKKPSVELLKVDLRQNVKSLNSGIFRVQEGNGEEEVNELKEIFSNALLNRFSLVNSKINNIYIDPNTNSAEDKDKLFVNLHVEMEDEGIRIVSFKDKDGKEVEQIIFE
;
A
#
# COMPACT_ATOMS: atom_id res chain seq x y z
N MET A 1 3.56 -6.76 -14.45
CA MET A 1 4.07 -6.10 -13.24
C MET A 1 4.47 -7.19 -12.27
N ILE A 2 5.68 -7.12 -11.71
CA ILE A 2 6.23 -8.17 -10.85
C ILE A 2 6.22 -7.64 -9.42
N LYS A 3 5.87 -8.47 -8.42
CA LYS A 3 5.99 -8.04 -7.03
C LYS A 3 7.46 -7.96 -6.64
N LEU A 4 7.83 -6.94 -5.89
CA LEU A 4 9.20 -6.81 -5.38
C LEU A 4 9.60 -8.03 -4.54
N SER A 5 8.70 -8.58 -3.73
CA SER A 5 8.94 -9.81 -2.95
C SER A 5 9.38 -10.96 -3.85
N ASP A 6 8.60 -11.23 -4.90
CA ASP A 6 8.82 -12.37 -5.78
C ASP A 6 10.13 -12.20 -6.58
N TYR A 7 10.46 -10.95 -6.94
CA TYR A 7 11.72 -10.61 -7.59
C TYR A 7 12.93 -10.85 -6.66
N LEU A 8 12.83 -10.49 -5.39
CA LEU A 8 13.89 -10.73 -4.40
C LEU A 8 14.04 -12.21 -4.06
N ASP A 9 12.93 -12.95 -3.97
CA ASP A 9 12.96 -14.40 -3.79
C ASP A 9 13.64 -15.08 -4.99
N TYR A 10 13.32 -14.64 -6.20
CA TYR A 10 13.99 -15.13 -7.41
C TYR A 10 15.50 -14.82 -7.40
N LEU A 11 15.87 -13.57 -7.11
CA LEU A 11 17.27 -13.14 -7.01
C LEU A 11 18.03 -13.99 -5.99
N ASN A 12 17.47 -14.16 -4.79
CA ASN A 12 18.08 -14.97 -3.74
C ASN A 12 18.32 -16.42 -4.20
N ASN A 13 17.32 -17.03 -4.86
CA ASN A 13 17.45 -18.39 -5.40
C ASN A 13 18.58 -18.49 -6.45
N GLU A 14 18.73 -17.51 -7.34
CA GLU A 14 19.82 -17.50 -8.33
C GLU A 14 21.20 -17.37 -7.66
N ILE A 15 21.34 -16.54 -6.60
CA ILE A 15 22.58 -16.48 -5.82
C ILE A 15 22.89 -17.82 -5.16
N ILE A 16 21.89 -18.49 -4.58
CA ILE A 16 22.07 -19.82 -3.97
C ILE A 16 22.55 -20.83 -5.02
N GLN A 17 21.97 -20.83 -6.22
CA GLN A 17 22.44 -21.71 -7.31
C GLN A 17 23.86 -21.37 -7.77
N ALA A 18 24.21 -20.09 -7.84
CA ALA A 18 25.56 -19.66 -8.19
C ALA A 18 26.59 -20.12 -7.15
N ARG A 19 26.28 -20.00 -5.85
CA ARG A 19 27.11 -20.49 -4.74
C ARG A 19 27.30 -22.00 -4.83
N LYS A 20 26.21 -22.76 -5.00
CA LYS A 20 26.27 -24.22 -5.16
C LYS A 20 27.19 -24.63 -6.32
N LYS A 21 27.07 -23.98 -7.48
CA LYS A 21 27.95 -24.25 -8.63
C LYS A 21 29.41 -23.91 -8.35
N ALA A 22 29.68 -22.82 -7.61
CA ALA A 22 31.04 -22.46 -7.20
C ALA A 22 31.66 -23.53 -6.28
N ASP A 23 30.88 -24.05 -5.33
CA ASP A 23 31.32 -25.13 -4.43
C ASP A 23 31.56 -26.44 -5.18
N GLU A 24 30.65 -26.83 -6.08
CA GLU A 24 30.81 -28.01 -6.93
C GLU A 24 32.09 -27.92 -7.79
N ASN A 25 32.37 -26.75 -8.36
CA ASN A 25 33.60 -26.48 -9.09
C ASN A 25 34.84 -26.55 -8.18
N ALA A 26 34.78 -26.01 -6.97
CA ALA A 26 35.89 -26.11 -6.02
C ALA A 26 36.19 -27.57 -5.65
N VAL A 27 35.16 -28.40 -5.46
CA VAL A 27 35.30 -29.85 -5.23
C VAL A 27 35.94 -30.54 -6.44
N MET A 28 35.53 -30.18 -7.66
CA MET A 28 36.12 -30.71 -8.88
C MET A 28 37.61 -30.37 -8.98
N ILE A 29 37.98 -29.10 -8.77
CA ILE A 29 39.38 -28.65 -8.77
C ILE A 29 40.19 -29.37 -7.69
N ALA A 30 39.63 -29.57 -6.50
CA ALA A 30 40.28 -30.31 -5.42
C ALA A 30 40.64 -31.74 -5.85
N LYS A 31 39.72 -32.42 -6.55
CA LYS A 31 39.94 -33.77 -7.07
C LYS A 31 41.04 -33.80 -8.14
N GLU A 32 41.16 -32.78 -8.97
CA GLU A 32 42.23 -32.67 -9.97
C GLU A 32 43.59 -32.42 -9.32
N TYR A 33 43.65 -31.51 -8.33
CA TYR A 33 44.87 -31.22 -7.57
C TYR A 33 45.41 -32.48 -6.89
N ALA A 34 44.52 -33.26 -6.26
CA ALA A 34 44.89 -34.50 -5.58
C ALA A 34 45.49 -35.57 -6.53
N LYS A 35 45.12 -35.56 -7.81
CA LYS A 35 45.62 -36.52 -8.81
C LYS A 35 46.96 -36.11 -9.43
N HIS A 36 47.34 -34.84 -9.33
CA HIS A 36 48.54 -34.33 -9.97
C HIS A 36 49.79 -34.53 -9.10
N GLU A 37 50.92 -34.90 -9.72
CA GLU A 37 52.17 -35.27 -9.04
C GLU A 37 52.67 -34.19 -8.06
N TYR A 38 52.66 -32.93 -8.49
CA TYR A 38 53.09 -31.78 -7.69
C TYR A 38 51.94 -31.01 -7.01
N LEU A 39 50.81 -30.78 -7.69
CA LEU A 39 49.72 -29.93 -7.16
C LEU A 39 49.04 -30.51 -5.91
N LYS A 40 49.17 -31.82 -5.65
CA LYS A 40 48.63 -32.47 -4.45
C LYS A 40 49.17 -31.89 -3.13
N PHE A 41 50.33 -31.22 -3.17
CA PHE A 41 50.94 -30.56 -2.02
C PHE A 41 50.54 -29.09 -1.87
N PHE A 42 49.82 -28.53 -2.84
CA PHE A 42 49.39 -27.14 -2.84
C PHE A 42 48.01 -26.99 -2.20
N LYS A 43 47.73 -25.81 -1.64
CA LYS A 43 46.38 -25.47 -1.18
C LYS A 43 45.46 -25.38 -2.38
N VAL A 44 44.34 -26.10 -2.32
CA VAL A 44 43.30 -26.04 -3.34
C VAL A 44 42.67 -24.65 -3.32
N PRO A 45 42.62 -23.93 -4.46
CA PRO A 45 41.92 -22.66 -4.54
C PRO A 45 40.41 -22.88 -4.34
N ARG A 46 39.81 -22.08 -3.47
CA ARG A 46 38.37 -22.07 -3.22
C ARG A 46 37.83 -20.71 -3.63
N TYR A 47 36.77 -20.70 -4.43
CA TYR A 47 35.98 -19.51 -4.65
C TYR A 47 34.94 -19.45 -3.53
N SER A 48 35.12 -18.55 -2.56
CA SER A 48 34.03 -18.19 -1.65
C SER A 48 33.39 -16.90 -2.15
N LEU A 49 32.06 -16.85 -2.11
CA LEU A 49 31.29 -15.62 -2.31
C LEU A 49 30.74 -15.18 -0.94
N PRO A 50 31.59 -14.72 0.00
CA PRO A 50 31.19 -14.52 1.39
C PRO A 50 30.11 -13.45 1.54
N SER A 51 30.15 -12.41 0.70
CA SER A 51 29.18 -11.34 0.67
C SER A 51 28.87 -10.97 -0.78
N VAL A 52 27.58 -10.86 -1.12
CA VAL A 52 27.15 -10.35 -2.41
C VAL A 52 26.45 -9.02 -2.18
N LYS A 53 27.03 -7.95 -2.73
CA LYS A 53 26.44 -6.60 -2.74
C LYS A 53 25.98 -6.27 -4.15
N MET A 54 24.72 -5.87 -4.29
CA MET A 54 24.14 -5.49 -5.58
C MET A 54 23.38 -4.20 -5.45
N ASP A 55 23.58 -3.33 -6.44
CA ASP A 55 22.81 -2.11 -6.63
C ASP A 55 21.94 -2.29 -7.86
N ILE A 56 20.64 -2.55 -7.64
CA ILE A 56 19.70 -2.88 -8.73
C ILE A 56 18.77 -1.69 -8.94
N PRO A 57 18.84 -0.98 -10.09
CA PRO A 57 17.87 0.04 -10.40
C PRO A 57 16.53 -0.62 -10.73
N ILE A 58 15.47 -0.19 -10.04
CA ILE A 58 14.11 -0.67 -10.24
C ILE A 58 13.15 0.50 -10.38
N LYS A 59 12.12 0.30 -11.19
CA LYS A 59 11.03 1.26 -11.38
C LYS A 59 9.80 0.79 -10.62
N ILE A 60 9.29 1.62 -9.71
CA ILE A 60 8.01 1.31 -9.03
C ILE A 60 6.88 1.64 -10.00
N THR A 61 6.11 0.62 -10.35
CA THR A 61 4.96 0.77 -11.27
C THR A 61 3.66 0.99 -10.52
N ASP A 62 3.51 0.38 -9.35
CA ASP A 62 2.31 0.52 -8.52
C ASP A 62 2.61 0.15 -7.06
N ILE A 63 1.81 0.70 -6.15
CA ILE A 63 1.87 0.40 -4.71
C ILE A 63 0.46 0.05 -4.25
N ASP A 64 0.29 -1.23 -3.91
CA ASP A 64 -0.92 -1.70 -3.24
C ASP A 64 -0.80 -1.40 -1.75
N ALA A 65 -1.57 -0.41 -1.30
CA ALA A 65 -1.57 0.04 0.08
C ALA A 65 -2.99 0.22 0.62
N ASP A 66 -3.23 -0.34 1.80
CA ASP A 66 -4.43 -0.09 2.56
C ASP A 66 -4.23 1.17 3.41
N SER A 67 -5.12 2.14 3.22
CA SER A 67 -5.11 3.38 4.00
C SER A 67 -6.16 3.33 5.10
N LYS A 68 -5.78 3.83 6.27
CA LYS A 68 -6.62 4.03 7.45
C LYS A 68 -6.93 5.52 7.55
N TYR A 69 -8.21 5.87 7.55
CA TYR A 69 -8.68 7.24 7.67
C TYR A 69 -9.36 7.46 9.03
N ASN A 70 -9.41 8.71 9.46
CA ASN A 70 -10.14 9.14 10.65
C ASN A 70 -11.08 10.28 10.26
N PHE A 71 -12.36 10.11 10.58
CA PHE A 71 -13.38 11.10 10.32
C PHE A 71 -13.50 12.00 11.56
N LYS A 72 -13.19 13.28 11.40
CA LYS A 72 -13.42 14.29 12.44
C LYS A 72 -14.11 15.47 11.83
N TYR A 73 -15.20 15.90 12.45
CA TYR A 73 -15.93 17.07 12.02
C TYR A 73 -16.18 18.03 13.17
N SER A 74 -16.20 19.32 12.83
CA SER A 74 -16.78 20.37 13.64
C SER A 74 -18.06 20.82 12.94
N GLU A 75 -19.18 20.87 13.66
CA GLU A 75 -20.47 21.33 13.10
C GLU A 75 -20.33 22.72 12.47
N ASP A 76 -19.63 23.62 13.15
CA ASP A 76 -19.40 25.00 12.74
C ASP A 76 -18.67 25.08 11.40
N GLN A 77 -17.56 24.35 11.29
CA GLN A 77 -16.76 24.29 10.07
C GLN A 77 -17.53 23.61 8.92
N LEU A 78 -18.32 22.58 9.22
CA LEU A 78 -19.11 21.88 8.20
C LEU A 78 -20.21 22.78 7.62
N VAL A 79 -20.93 23.50 8.48
CA VAL A 79 -21.95 24.48 8.05
C VAL A 79 -21.32 25.59 7.21
N GLU A 80 -20.18 26.14 7.65
CA GLU A 80 -19.48 27.20 6.93
C GLU A 80 -19.04 26.74 5.52
N ASP A 81 -18.39 25.58 5.43
CA ASP A 81 -17.91 25.03 4.14
C ASP A 81 -19.06 24.73 3.18
N VAL A 82 -20.15 24.13 3.68
CA VAL A 82 -21.33 23.82 2.86
C VAL A 82 -22.00 25.11 2.39
N ASN A 83 -22.24 26.08 3.27
CA ASN A 83 -22.89 27.34 2.89
C ASN A 83 -22.04 28.16 1.92
N LYS A 84 -20.72 28.16 2.08
CA LYS A 84 -19.80 28.81 1.14
C LYS A 84 -19.92 28.20 -0.28
N LYS A 85 -19.99 26.87 -0.38
CA LYS A 85 -20.19 26.17 -1.66
C LYS A 85 -21.59 26.39 -2.22
N ILE A 86 -22.64 26.39 -1.39
CA ILE A 86 -24.01 26.70 -1.80
C ILE A 86 -24.08 28.08 -2.45
N ARG A 87 -23.50 29.10 -1.82
CA ARG A 87 -23.45 30.47 -2.37
C ARG A 87 -22.74 30.53 -3.73
N LEU A 88 -21.64 29.80 -3.87
CA LEU A 88 -20.90 29.72 -5.14
C LEU A 88 -21.76 29.09 -6.23
N VAL A 89 -22.33 27.91 -5.97
CA VAL A 89 -23.12 27.16 -6.97
C VAL A 89 -24.42 27.89 -7.33
N ASN A 90 -25.09 28.53 -6.36
CA ASN A 90 -26.26 29.37 -6.64
C ASN A 90 -25.91 30.51 -7.61
N LYS A 91 -24.73 31.14 -7.45
CA LYS A 91 -24.27 32.21 -8.35
C LYS A 91 -23.87 31.69 -9.73
N GLU A 92 -23.26 30.52 -9.81
CA GLU A 92 -22.75 29.96 -11.08
C GLU A 92 -23.85 29.28 -11.92
N LYS A 93 -24.76 28.56 -11.26
CA LYS A 93 -25.79 27.75 -11.91
C LYS A 93 -27.19 28.39 -11.86
N ASN A 94 -27.31 29.62 -11.34
CA ASN A 94 -28.59 30.31 -11.13
C ASN A 94 -29.60 29.45 -10.33
N LEU A 95 -29.11 28.72 -9.32
CA LEU A 95 -29.93 27.91 -8.42
C LEU A 95 -30.29 28.69 -7.16
N ASN A 96 -31.37 28.28 -6.48
CA ASN A 96 -31.87 28.93 -5.27
C ASN A 96 -31.82 27.96 -4.06
N MET A 97 -30.68 27.30 -3.85
CA MET A 97 -30.49 26.43 -2.70
C MET A 97 -30.44 27.26 -1.41
N THR A 98 -31.10 26.79 -0.35
CA THR A 98 -31.10 27.43 0.96
C THR A 98 -29.84 27.07 1.75
N GLU A 99 -29.33 28.03 2.51
CA GLU A 99 -28.23 27.78 3.45
C GLU A 99 -28.68 26.84 4.57
N ILE A 100 -27.75 26.02 5.04
CA ILE A 100 -27.97 25.08 6.13
C ILE A 100 -27.60 25.71 7.47
N SER A 101 -28.24 25.23 8.52
CA SER A 101 -28.01 25.64 9.90
C SER A 101 -27.56 24.46 10.77
N LYS A 102 -26.89 24.76 11.88
CA LYS A 102 -26.44 23.73 12.85
C LYS A 102 -27.59 22.85 13.34
N LYS A 103 -28.77 23.45 13.57
CA LYS A 103 -29.99 22.73 14.00
C LYS A 103 -30.40 21.62 13.04
N GLN A 104 -30.18 21.82 11.74
CA GLN A 104 -30.50 20.82 10.70
C GLN A 104 -29.51 19.67 10.67
N LEU A 105 -28.27 19.86 11.13
CA LEU A 105 -27.28 18.79 11.28
C LEU A 105 -27.47 17.97 12.57
N GLN A 106 -28.27 18.46 13.51
CA GLN A 106 -28.56 17.79 14.79
C GLN A 106 -29.79 16.87 14.72
N THR A 107 -30.34 16.63 13.52
CA THR A 107 -31.46 15.69 13.37
C THR A 107 -30.97 14.24 13.59
N LYS A 108 -31.91 13.35 13.92
CA LYS A 108 -31.61 11.91 14.11
C LYS A 108 -30.94 11.29 12.88
N GLU A 109 -31.35 11.73 11.69
CA GLU A 109 -30.81 11.28 10.41
C GLU A 109 -29.31 11.59 10.29
N PHE A 110 -28.92 12.85 10.50
CA PHE A 110 -27.51 13.26 10.44
C PHE A 110 -26.68 12.70 11.59
N THR A 111 -27.24 12.60 12.79
CA THR A 111 -26.56 11.98 13.92
C THR A 111 -26.25 10.50 13.64
N SER A 112 -27.19 9.77 13.02
CA SER A 112 -26.98 8.37 12.63
C SER A 112 -25.95 8.24 11.50
N LEU A 113 -25.95 9.17 10.55
CA LEU A 113 -24.97 9.25 9.47
C LEU A 113 -23.56 9.46 10.03
N PHE A 114 -23.35 10.47 10.87
CA PHE A 114 -22.04 10.77 11.44
C PHE A 114 -21.52 9.61 12.28
N LYS A 115 -22.36 8.98 13.11
CA LYS A 115 -21.98 7.77 13.85
C LYS A 115 -21.59 6.61 12.94
N ALA A 116 -22.28 6.43 11.81
CA ALA A 116 -21.93 5.38 10.85
C ALA A 116 -20.57 5.66 10.19
N LEU A 117 -20.29 6.93 9.85
CA LEU A 117 -19.00 7.36 9.29
C LEU A 117 -17.86 7.23 10.32
N GLU A 118 -18.10 7.57 11.59
CA GLU A 118 -17.16 7.37 12.70
C GLU A 118 -16.92 5.88 12.98
N THR A 119 -17.95 5.03 12.98
CA THR A 119 -17.79 3.59 13.27
C THR A 119 -17.11 2.83 12.13
N GLY A 120 -17.27 3.33 10.90
CA GLY A 120 -16.59 2.83 9.70
C GLY A 120 -15.15 3.31 9.58
N ASP A 121 -14.81 4.41 10.27
CA ASP A 121 -13.46 4.96 10.25
C ASP A 121 -12.46 4.04 10.96
N GLN A 122 -11.18 4.35 10.78
CA GLN A 122 -10.07 3.66 11.40
C GLN A 122 -9.83 2.19 10.99
N LYS A 123 -10.55 1.68 9.99
CA LYS A 123 -10.29 0.37 9.38
C LYS A 123 -9.43 0.51 8.12
N PHE A 124 -8.53 -0.44 7.93
CA PHE A 124 -7.73 -0.55 6.72
C PHE A 124 -8.59 -0.98 5.53
N GLY A 125 -8.32 -0.42 4.35
CA GLY A 125 -8.77 -0.97 3.07
C GLY A 125 -9.96 -0.30 2.39
N LYS A 126 -10.41 0.88 2.83
CA LYS A 126 -11.52 1.58 2.16
C LYS A 126 -11.27 3.07 1.98
N LYS A 127 -11.26 3.52 0.72
CA LYS A 127 -11.21 4.94 0.39
C LYS A 127 -12.52 5.61 0.85
N PRO A 128 -12.47 6.76 1.54
CA PRO A 128 -13.67 7.46 2.02
C PRO A 128 -14.69 7.77 0.92
N SER A 129 -14.22 8.06 -0.29
CA SER A 129 -15.07 8.26 -1.47
C SER A 129 -15.94 7.04 -1.79
N VAL A 130 -15.41 5.83 -1.66
CA VAL A 130 -16.15 4.59 -1.95
C VAL A 130 -17.16 4.29 -0.85
N GLU A 131 -16.86 4.63 0.41
CA GLU A 131 -17.82 4.44 1.50
C GLU A 131 -18.94 5.48 1.46
N LEU A 132 -18.62 6.75 1.21
CA LEU A 132 -19.63 7.80 1.07
C LEU A 132 -20.56 7.57 -0.13
N LEU A 133 -20.08 6.98 -1.22
CA LEU A 133 -20.94 6.57 -2.35
C LEU A 133 -21.95 5.48 -1.99
N LYS A 134 -21.67 4.64 -0.99
CA LYS A 134 -22.61 3.61 -0.51
C LYS A 134 -23.69 4.17 0.41
N VAL A 135 -23.49 5.37 0.93
CA VAL A 135 -24.45 6.04 1.81
C VAL A 135 -25.42 6.84 0.94
N ASP A 136 -26.72 6.55 1.04
CA ASP A 136 -27.73 7.33 0.33
C ASP A 136 -27.97 8.67 1.04
N LEU A 137 -27.19 9.67 0.67
CA LEU A 137 -27.31 11.03 1.19
C LEU A 137 -28.55 11.77 0.65
N ARG A 138 -29.31 11.21 -0.31
CA ARG A 138 -30.47 11.93 -0.89
C ARG A 138 -31.54 12.21 0.14
N GLN A 139 -31.80 11.27 1.06
CA GLN A 139 -32.81 11.45 2.11
C GLN A 139 -32.39 12.53 3.10
N ASN A 140 -31.12 12.52 3.52
CA ASN A 140 -30.54 13.54 4.40
C ASN A 140 -30.59 14.93 3.75
N VAL A 141 -30.28 15.03 2.46
CA VAL A 141 -30.29 16.32 1.74
C VAL A 141 -31.71 16.84 1.52
N LYS A 142 -32.68 15.96 1.31
CA LYS A 142 -34.10 16.36 1.22
C LYS A 142 -34.62 16.93 2.54
N SER A 143 -34.20 16.40 3.69
CA SER A 143 -34.62 16.95 4.98
C SER A 143 -34.04 18.33 5.27
N LEU A 144 -32.86 18.66 4.74
CA LEU A 144 -32.29 20.02 4.77
C LEU A 144 -33.14 21.05 4.02
N ASN A 145 -33.78 20.65 2.93
CA ASN A 145 -34.61 21.53 2.09
C ASN A 145 -36.06 21.74 2.59
N SER A 146 -36.43 21.16 3.74
CA SER A 146 -37.83 21.15 4.22
C SER A 146 -38.23 22.38 5.06
N GLY A 147 -37.29 23.25 5.43
CA GLY A 147 -37.54 24.39 6.29
C GLY A 147 -37.48 25.72 5.55
N ILE A 148 -38.64 26.28 5.22
CA ILE A 148 -38.93 27.63 4.67
C ILE A 148 -39.26 27.61 3.16
N PHE A 149 -40.56 27.59 2.86
CA PHE A 149 -41.23 28.04 1.62
C PHE A 149 -40.53 27.72 0.28
N ARG A 150 -40.96 26.64 -0.40
CA ARG A 150 -40.74 26.48 -1.86
C ARG A 150 -42.06 26.77 -2.60
N VAL A 151 -42.15 27.94 -3.23
CA VAL A 151 -43.03 28.14 -4.39
C VAL A 151 -42.09 28.29 -5.58
N GLN A 152 -41.87 27.22 -6.34
CA GLN A 152 -41.81 27.22 -7.81
C GLN A 152 -41.47 25.81 -8.31
N GLU A 153 -42.41 25.27 -9.09
CA GLU A 153 -42.28 24.03 -9.86
C GLU A 153 -41.18 24.21 -10.92
N GLY A 154 -40.18 23.32 -10.96
CA GLY A 154 -39.18 23.30 -12.03
C GLY A 154 -37.85 22.61 -11.68
N ASN A 155 -37.09 23.14 -10.72
CA ASN A 155 -35.66 22.81 -10.56
C ASN A 155 -35.32 21.97 -9.30
N GLY A 156 -36.33 21.47 -8.59
CA GLY A 156 -36.15 20.86 -7.26
C GLY A 156 -35.29 19.60 -7.23
N GLU A 157 -35.18 18.85 -8.33
CA GLU A 157 -34.35 17.64 -8.41
C GLU A 157 -32.88 17.95 -8.72
N GLU A 158 -32.63 18.96 -9.56
CA GLU A 158 -31.29 19.45 -9.87
C GLU A 158 -30.62 20.05 -8.63
N GLU A 159 -31.35 20.88 -7.87
CA GLU A 159 -30.89 21.44 -6.60
C GLU A 159 -30.55 20.36 -5.56
N VAL A 160 -31.32 19.27 -5.51
CA VAL A 160 -31.06 18.15 -4.58
C VAL A 160 -29.81 17.38 -4.99
N ASN A 161 -29.56 17.20 -6.29
CA ASN A 161 -28.35 16.54 -6.77
C ASN A 161 -27.10 17.40 -6.51
N GLU A 162 -27.18 18.71 -6.74
CA GLU A 162 -26.09 19.66 -6.43
C GLU A 162 -25.81 19.75 -4.93
N LEU A 163 -26.85 19.83 -4.11
CA LEU A 163 -26.67 19.86 -2.65
C LEU A 163 -26.08 18.55 -2.13
N LYS A 164 -26.40 17.40 -2.75
CA LYS A 164 -25.75 16.11 -2.48
C LYS A 164 -24.27 16.13 -2.83
N GLU A 165 -23.90 16.64 -4.00
CA GLU A 165 -22.50 16.80 -4.43
C GLU A 165 -21.71 17.69 -3.45
N ILE A 166 -22.26 18.85 -3.11
CA ILE A 166 -21.66 19.79 -2.16
C ILE A 166 -21.42 19.12 -0.81
N PHE A 167 -22.46 18.46 -0.28
CA PHE A 167 -22.39 17.82 1.04
C PHE A 167 -21.43 16.64 1.05
N SER A 168 -21.46 15.78 0.01
CA SER A 168 -20.52 14.66 -0.14
C SER A 168 -19.07 15.15 -0.15
N ASN A 169 -18.78 16.20 -0.91
CA ASN A 169 -17.45 16.80 -0.98
C ASN A 169 -17.03 17.44 0.34
N ALA A 170 -17.97 18.06 1.07
CA ALA A 170 -17.70 18.61 2.39
C ALA A 170 -17.36 17.51 3.41
N LEU A 171 -18.07 16.38 3.38
CA LEU A 171 -17.77 15.22 4.22
C LEU A 171 -16.44 14.55 3.86
N LEU A 172 -16.11 14.41 2.57
CA LEU A 172 -14.84 13.84 2.13
C LEU A 172 -13.63 14.60 2.70
N ASN A 173 -13.73 15.93 2.74
CA ASN A 173 -12.68 16.79 3.28
C ASN A 173 -12.50 16.66 4.80
N ARG A 174 -13.34 15.89 5.50
CA ARG A 174 -13.23 15.61 6.94
C ARG A 174 -12.54 14.29 7.24
N PHE A 175 -12.23 13.50 6.22
CA PHE A 175 -11.38 12.32 6.37
C PHE A 175 -9.92 12.75 6.31
N SER A 176 -9.19 12.41 7.37
CA SER A 176 -7.75 12.61 7.46
C SER A 176 -7.05 11.25 7.35
N LEU A 177 -5.97 11.17 6.58
CA LEU A 177 -5.14 9.97 6.52
C LEU A 177 -4.42 9.81 7.86
N VAL A 178 -4.61 8.67 8.53
CA VAL A 178 -3.97 8.36 9.82
C VAL A 178 -2.72 7.52 9.60
N ASN A 179 -2.86 6.48 8.78
CA ASN A 179 -1.81 5.52 8.53
C ASN A 179 -2.05 4.84 7.18
N SER A 180 -0.98 4.36 6.54
CA SER A 180 -1.04 3.54 5.35
C SER A 180 -0.17 2.31 5.56
N LYS A 181 -0.74 1.13 5.31
CA LYS A 181 -0.03 -0.12 5.30
C LYS A 181 0.25 -0.50 3.86
N ILE A 182 1.52 -0.54 3.47
CA ILE A 182 1.93 -1.07 2.17
C ILE A 182 1.81 -2.59 2.23
N ASN A 183 1.06 -3.17 1.30
CA ASN A 183 0.88 -4.61 1.18
C ASN A 183 1.82 -5.18 0.12
N ASN A 184 1.81 -4.60 -1.08
CA ASN A 184 2.66 -5.03 -2.18
C ASN A 184 3.26 -3.83 -2.90
N ILE A 185 4.52 -3.94 -3.31
CA ILE A 185 5.16 -3.01 -4.24
C ILE A 185 5.34 -3.75 -5.55
N TYR A 186 4.83 -3.16 -6.63
CA TYR A 186 4.99 -3.68 -7.97
C TYR A 186 6.09 -2.92 -8.70
N ILE A 187 6.96 -3.69 -9.35
CA ILE A 187 8.13 -3.18 -10.01
C ILE A 187 8.21 -3.61 -11.46
N ASP A 188 9.00 -2.84 -12.20
CA ASP A 188 9.52 -3.16 -13.51
C ASP A 188 11.06 -3.02 -13.48
N PRO A 189 11.80 -4.12 -13.62
CA PRO A 189 13.26 -4.09 -13.63
C PRO A 189 13.84 -3.53 -14.94
N ASN A 190 13.02 -3.31 -15.98
CA ASN A 190 13.47 -2.65 -17.20
C ASN A 190 13.38 -1.12 -17.07
N THR A 191 14.51 -0.51 -16.72
CA THR A 191 14.61 0.93 -16.45
C THR A 191 15.02 1.77 -17.66
N ASN A 192 15.14 1.19 -18.86
CA ASN A 192 15.72 1.84 -20.04
C ASN A 192 14.69 2.48 -21.00
N SER A 193 13.39 2.49 -20.66
CA SER A 193 12.34 3.06 -21.51
C SER A 193 12.21 4.58 -21.37
N ALA A 194 12.15 5.30 -22.51
CA ALA A 194 12.04 6.76 -22.56
C ALA A 194 10.69 7.34 -22.06
N GLU A 195 9.70 6.50 -21.77
CA GLU A 195 8.34 6.89 -21.35
C GLU A 195 8.17 7.09 -19.83
N ASP A 196 9.25 7.07 -19.05
CA ASP A 196 9.18 6.93 -17.59
C ASP A 196 9.31 8.26 -16.79
N LYS A 197 8.99 9.41 -17.39
CA LYS A 197 9.16 10.74 -16.73
C LYS A 197 8.42 10.93 -15.41
N ASP A 198 7.34 10.19 -15.17
CA ASP A 198 6.50 10.31 -13.97
C ASP A 198 6.60 9.10 -13.01
N LYS A 199 7.56 8.19 -13.23
CA LYS A 199 7.70 6.97 -12.42
C LYS A 199 8.83 7.10 -11.41
N LEU A 200 8.61 6.50 -10.23
CA LEU A 200 9.58 6.52 -9.15
C LEU A 200 10.69 5.50 -9.43
N PHE A 201 11.90 5.99 -9.64
CA PHE A 201 13.12 5.16 -9.75
C PHE A 201 13.76 5.01 -8.38
N VAL A 202 14.06 3.76 -8.01
CA VAL A 202 14.72 3.43 -6.75
C VAL A 202 15.89 2.51 -7.05
N ASN A 203 17.02 2.76 -6.39
CA ASN A 203 18.11 1.81 -6.37
C ASN A 203 17.94 0.91 -5.15
N LEU A 204 17.77 -0.37 -5.39
CA LEU A 204 17.73 -1.35 -4.33
C LEU A 204 19.14 -1.79 -3.99
N HIS A 205 19.55 -1.50 -2.76
CA HIS A 205 20.79 -1.98 -2.17
C HIS A 205 20.51 -3.32 -1.50
N VAL A 206 21.03 -4.41 -2.07
CA VAL A 206 20.90 -5.76 -1.52
C VAL A 206 22.27 -6.22 -1.04
N GLU A 207 22.35 -6.55 0.24
CA GLU A 207 23.52 -7.17 0.86
C GLU A 207 23.09 -8.53 1.41
N MET A 208 23.76 -9.59 0.96
CA MET A 208 23.61 -10.94 1.49
C MET A 208 24.94 -11.38 2.08
N GLU A 209 24.94 -11.69 3.37
CA GLU A 209 26.08 -12.21 4.11
C GLU A 209 25.92 -13.73 4.30
N ASP A 210 27.04 -14.45 4.40
CA ASP A 210 27.03 -15.84 4.84
C ASP A 210 26.56 -15.93 6.30
N GLU A 211 25.40 -16.55 6.54
CA GLU A 211 25.14 -17.26 7.79
C GLU A 211 25.63 -18.70 7.58
N GLY A 212 26.62 -19.14 8.36
CA GLY A 212 27.18 -20.46 8.23
C GLY A 212 26.16 -21.52 8.65
N ILE A 213 25.83 -22.48 7.80
CA ILE A 213 25.06 -23.66 8.22
C ILE A 213 26.03 -24.83 8.35
N ARG A 214 26.30 -25.25 9.59
CA ARG A 214 27.08 -26.46 9.88
C ARG A 214 26.13 -27.62 10.16
N ILE A 215 26.08 -28.57 9.23
CA ILE A 215 25.40 -29.85 9.44
C ILE A 215 26.39 -30.83 10.08
N VAL A 216 26.10 -31.28 11.30
CA VAL A 216 26.88 -32.30 12.02
C VAL A 216 26.06 -33.58 12.05
N SER A 217 26.54 -34.63 11.38
CA SER A 217 26.00 -35.99 11.55
C SER A 217 26.79 -36.72 12.64
N PHE A 218 26.09 -37.26 13.64
CA PHE A 218 26.68 -38.16 14.64
C PHE A 218 25.77 -39.36 14.88
N LYS A 219 26.35 -40.47 15.33
CA LYS A 219 25.58 -41.64 15.76
C LYS A 219 25.21 -41.49 17.23
N ASP A 220 23.93 -41.57 17.54
CA ASP A 220 23.46 -41.58 18.91
C ASP A 220 23.85 -42.89 19.64
N LYS A 221 23.48 -42.98 20.92
CA LYS A 221 23.81 -44.14 21.78
C LYS A 221 23.19 -45.46 21.28
N ASP A 222 22.17 -45.38 20.43
CA ASP A 222 21.47 -46.52 19.84
C ASP A 222 21.97 -46.81 18.41
N GLY A 223 23.02 -46.11 17.96
CA GLY A 223 23.64 -46.28 16.65
C GLY A 223 22.87 -45.64 15.51
N LYS A 224 21.83 -44.85 15.80
CA LYS A 224 21.04 -44.14 14.80
C LYS A 224 21.77 -42.87 14.38
N GLU A 225 21.82 -42.64 13.08
CA GLU A 225 22.42 -41.43 12.53
C GLU A 225 21.49 -40.24 12.77
N VAL A 226 22.00 -39.23 13.47
CA VAL A 226 21.29 -38.00 13.83
C VAL A 226 22.01 -36.84 13.18
N GLU A 227 21.29 -36.09 12.35
CA GLU A 227 21.77 -34.86 11.75
C GLU A 227 21.33 -33.67 12.61
N GLN A 228 22.30 -32.88 13.07
CA GLN A 228 22.08 -31.63 13.76
C GLN A 228 22.51 -30.47 12.86
N ILE A 229 21.59 -29.52 12.66
CA ILE A 229 21.84 -28.30 11.90
C ILE A 229 22.15 -27.18 12.88
N ILE A 230 23.35 -26.59 12.77
CA ILE A 230 23.82 -25.45 13.57
C ILE A 230 23.92 -24.24 12.64
N PHE A 231 23.36 -23.11 13.07
CA PHE A 231 23.50 -21.81 12.40
C PHE A 231 24.63 -21.03 13.10
N GLU A 232 25.65 -20.59 12.35
CA GLU A 232 26.84 -19.83 12.79
C GLU A 232 26.86 -18.42 12.20
#